data_AF-X0VD16-F1
#
_entry.id   AF-X0VD16-F1
#
_cell.length_a   1.000
_cell.length_b   1.000
_cell.length_c   1.000
_cell.angle_alpha   90.00
_cell.angle_beta   90.00
_cell.angle_gamma   90.00
#
_symmetry.space_group_name_H-M   'P 1'
#
loop_
_entity.id
_entity.type
_entity.pdbx_description
1 polymer ?
#
loop_
_entity_poly.entity_id
_entity_poly.type
_entity_poly.pdbx_seq_one_letter_code
_entity_poly.pdbx_strand_id
1 'polypeptide(L)'
;IIDNNLFGWRIVAGKDFIQCSNEEEARYLKVWLDVGLSEEVKVPTDEKYLKHILPELEKLQDKISRIISEHIESITSQKLQNQIMHHLQRKLFE
;
A
#
# COMPACT_ATOMS: atom_id res chain seq x y z
N ILE A 1 -5.80 -6.79 3.03
CA ILE A 1 -5.63 -7.24 4.45
C ILE A 1 -4.43 -8.17 4.49
N ILE A 2 -3.54 -8.01 5.47
CA ILE A 2 -2.44 -8.96 5.68
C ILE A 2 -2.93 -10.03 6.63
N ASP A 3 -2.75 -11.28 6.25
CA ASP A 3 -3.25 -12.45 6.97
C ASP A 3 -2.15 -13.50 7.08
N ASN A 4 -2.14 -14.23 8.20
CA ASN A 4 -1.16 -15.28 8.47
C ASN A 4 -1.87 -16.63 8.51
N ASN A 5 -1.60 -17.46 7.50
CA ASN A 5 -2.21 -18.77 7.32
C ASN A 5 -1.19 -19.91 7.53
N LEU A 6 -1.67 -21.15 7.50
CA LEU A 6 -0.83 -22.36 7.56
C LEU A 6 0.30 -22.42 6.51
N PHE A 7 0.21 -21.62 5.44
CA PHE A 7 1.20 -21.55 4.35
C PHE A 7 2.08 -20.29 4.39
N GLY A 8 2.01 -19.49 5.47
CA GLY A 8 2.75 -18.24 5.63
C GLY A 8 1.88 -17.00 5.45
N TRP A 9 2.51 -15.90 5.02
CA TRP A 9 1.88 -14.59 4.94
C TRP A 9 1.18 -14.38 3.61
N ARG A 10 0.03 -13.70 3.61
CA ARG A 10 -0.68 -13.35 2.38
C ARG A 10 -1.34 -11.99 2.46
N ILE A 11 -1.49 -11.35 1.31
CA ILE A 11 -2.29 -10.14 1.16
C ILE A 11 -3.60 -10.53 0.47
N VAL A 12 -4.71 -10.30 1.16
CA VAL A 12 -6.06 -10.43 0.61
C VAL A 12 -6.47 -9.09 0.00
N ALA A 13 -6.67 -9.06 -1.32
CA ALA A 13 -7.09 -7.90 -2.11
C ALA A 13 -8.41 -8.23 -2.83
N GLY A 14 -9.54 -7.98 -2.16
CA GLY A 14 -10.86 -8.34 -2.69
C GLY A 14 -11.04 -9.86 -2.77
N LYS A 15 -11.12 -10.40 -4.00
CA LYS A 15 -11.24 -11.84 -4.25
C LYS A 15 -9.88 -12.52 -4.47
N ASP A 16 -8.83 -11.73 -4.69
CA ASP A 16 -7.50 -12.21 -4.99
C ASP A 16 -6.65 -12.28 -3.73
N PHE A 17 -5.66 -13.16 -3.76
CA PHE A 17 -4.66 -13.28 -2.72
C PHE A 17 -3.26 -13.34 -3.32
N ILE A 18 -2.33 -12.63 -2.69
CA ILE A 18 -0.91 -12.65 -3.02
C ILE A 18 -0.20 -13.37 -1.88
N GLN A 19 0.47 -14.48 -2.19
CA GLN A 19 1.28 -15.21 -1.22
C GLN A 19 2.62 -14.50 -1.04
N CYS A 20 3.05 -14.33 0.22
CA CYS A 20 4.28 -13.66 0.61
C CYS A 20 5.13 -14.62 1.45
N SER A 21 6.45 -14.44 1.37
CA SER A 21 7.44 -15.28 2.07
C SER A 21 7.53 -14.90 3.55
N ASN A 22 7.37 -13.62 3.88
CA ASN A 22 7.41 -13.09 5.24
C ASN A 22 6.46 -11.89 5.40
N GLU A 23 6.35 -11.37 6.62
CA GLU A 23 5.46 -10.25 6.95
C GLU A 23 5.93 -8.96 6.26
N GLU A 24 7.24 -8.75 6.18
CA GLU A 24 7.83 -7.53 5.64
C GLU A 24 7.56 -7.38 4.15
N GLU A 25 7.62 -8.47 3.39
CA GLU A 25 7.21 -8.54 1.99
C GLU A 25 5.72 -8.21 1.85
N ALA A 26 4.88 -8.77 2.72
CA ALA A 26 3.44 -8.51 2.68
C ALA A 26 3.13 -7.03 2.96
N ARG A 27 3.81 -6.42 3.93
CA ARG A 27 3.69 -5.00 4.25
C ARG A 27 4.21 -4.11 3.12
N TYR A 28 5.35 -4.47 2.53
CA TYR A 28 5.92 -3.75 1.40
C TYR A 28 4.96 -3.71 0.21
N LEU A 29 4.48 -4.88 -0.22
CA LEU A 29 3.55 -4.99 -1.34
C LEU A 29 2.21 -4.30 -1.05
N LYS A 30 1.75 -4.30 0.20
CA LYS A 30 0.54 -3.60 0.60
C LYS A 30 0.60 -2.10 0.30
N VAL A 31 1.74 -1.44 0.54
CA VAL A 31 1.90 0.00 0.25
C VAL A 31 1.58 0.30 -1.21
N TRP A 32 2.06 -0.53 -2.13
CA TRP A 32 1.86 -0.36 -3.56
C TRP A 32 0.44 -0.68 -4.02
N LEU A 33 -0.17 -1.71 -3.42
CA LEU A 33 -1.56 -2.07 -3.68
C LEU A 33 -2.52 -0.96 -3.20
N ASP A 34 -2.24 -0.35 -2.05
CA ASP A 34 -3.08 0.71 -1.48
C ASP A 34 -3.11 1.95 -2.39
N VAL A 35 -2.02 2.24 -3.11
CA VAL A 35 -1.95 3.36 -4.08
C VAL A 35 -2.43 2.99 -5.49
N GLY A 36 -2.86 1.74 -5.70
CA GLY A 36 -3.43 1.26 -6.96
C GLY A 36 -2.40 1.00 -8.06
N LEU A 37 -1.14 0.75 -7.69
CA LEU A 37 -0.07 0.40 -8.61
C LEU A 37 -0.27 -1.04 -9.08
N SER A 38 -0.59 -1.23 -10.36
CA SER A 38 -0.89 -2.53 -10.97
C SER A 38 0.28 -3.15 -11.73
N GLU A 39 1.40 -2.43 -11.86
CA GLU A 39 2.61 -2.96 -12.48
C GLU A 39 3.31 -3.94 -11.55
N GLU A 40 4.17 -4.79 -12.14
CA GLU A 40 4.91 -5.83 -11.42
C GLU A 40 5.94 -5.17 -10.47
N VAL A 41 5.53 -4.97 -9.22
CA VAL A 41 6.39 -4.39 -8.18
C VAL A 41 7.49 -5.38 -7.84
N LYS A 42 8.74 -4.97 -8.08
CA LYS A 42 9.91 -5.75 -7.66
C LYS A 42 10.10 -5.65 -6.16
N VAL A 43 10.07 -6.80 -5.49
CA VAL A 43 10.38 -6.92 -4.07
C VAL A 43 11.90 -7.08 -3.90
N PRO A 44 12.56 -6.26 -3.06
CA PRO A 44 13.96 -6.49 -2.71
C PRO A 44 14.17 -7.88 -2.09
N THR A 45 15.16 -8.63 -2.59
CA THR A 45 15.48 -9.99 -2.08
C THR A 45 16.29 -9.98 -0.80
N ASP A 46 16.94 -8.85 -0.46
CA ASP A 46 17.66 -8.67 0.80
C ASP A 46 16.67 -8.30 1.91
N GLU A 47 16.40 -9.26 2.81
CA GLU A 47 15.49 -9.07 3.94
C GLU A 47 15.93 -7.95 4.90
N LYS A 48 17.24 -7.75 5.09
CA LYS A 48 17.74 -6.70 5.99
C LYS A 48 17.51 -5.32 5.37
N TYR A 49 17.75 -5.22 4.07
CA TYR A 49 17.45 -4.00 3.33
C TYR A 49 15.95 -3.72 3.35
N LEU A 50 15.10 -4.72 3.08
CA LEU A 50 13.64 -4.59 3.13
C LEU A 50 13.17 -4.09 4.50
N LYS A 51 13.65 -4.69 5.59
CA LYS A 51 13.38 -4.27 6.96
C LYS A 51 13.80 -2.83 7.25
N HIS A 52 14.87 -2.37 6.62
CA HIS A 52 15.37 -1.02 6.81
C HIS A 52 14.53 0.02 6.06
N ILE A 53 14.15 -0.25 4.80
CA ILE A 53 13.40 0.71 3.98
C ILE A 53 11.90 0.74 4.30
N LEU A 54 11.33 -0.38 4.78
CA LEU A 54 9.89 -0.52 4.96
C LEU A 54 9.30 0.56 5.87
N PRO A 55 9.88 0.88 7.05
CA PRO A 55 9.36 1.93 7.90
C PRO A 55 9.42 3.32 7.26
N GLU A 56 10.42 3.58 6.41
CA GLU A 56 10.54 4.86 5.71
C GLU A 56 9.48 4.98 4.60
N LEU A 57 9.26 3.90 3.86
CA LEU A 57 8.24 3.80 2.83
C LEU A 57 6.83 3.97 3.41
N GLU A 58 6.52 3.30 4.52
CA GLU A 58 5.23 3.42 5.22
C GLU A 58 5.01 4.86 5.72
N LYS A 59 6.02 5.47 6.35
CA LYS A 59 5.95 6.88 6.78
C LYS A 59 5.74 7.84 5.62
N LEU A 60 6.37 7.57 4.47
CA LEU A 60 6.22 8.40 3.28
C LEU A 60 4.80 8.30 2.73
N GLN A 61 4.25 7.08 2.64
CA GLN A 61 2.85 6.86 2.26
C GLN A 61 1.94 7.62 3.22
N ASP A 62 2.08 7.39 4.53
CA ASP A 62 1.21 7.99 5.54
C ASP A 62 1.21 9.52 5.44
N LYS A 63 2.39 10.10 5.21
CA LYS A 63 2.54 11.54 5.01
C LYS A 63 1.80 12.03 3.77
N ILE A 64 1.90 11.32 2.64
CA ILE A 64 1.18 11.66 1.40
C ILE A 64 -0.33 11.56 1.64
N SER A 65 -0.80 10.45 2.20
CA SER A 65 -2.20 10.19 2.49
C SER A 65 -2.79 11.24 3.44
N ARG A 66 -2.03 11.66 4.45
CA ARG A 66 -2.46 12.71 5.38
C ARG A 66 -2.59 14.06 4.68
N ILE A 67 -1.58 14.46 3.90
CA ILE A 67 -1.60 15.74 3.16
C ILE A 67 -2.82 15.77 2.22
N ILE A 68 -3.06 14.70 1.45
CA ILE A 68 -4.22 14.66 0.57
C ILE A 68 -5.53 14.74 1.37
N SER A 69 -5.64 13.97 2.46
CA SER A 69 -6.82 13.95 3.33
C SER A 69 -7.18 15.32 3.89
N GLU A 70 -6.18 16.06 4.41
CA GLU A 70 -6.35 17.43 4.92
C GLU A 70 -6.91 18.39 3.85
N HIS A 71 -6.64 18.15 2.56
CA HIS A 71 -7.13 19.00 1.47
C HIS A 71 -8.52 18.59 0.96
N ILE A 72 -8.96 17.35 1.21
CA ILE A 72 -10.25 16.83 0.72
C ILE A 72 -11.28 16.63 1.84
N GLU A 73 -10.92 16.85 3.11
CA GLU A 73 -11.82 16.67 4.26
C GLU A 73 -13.07 17.55 4.20
N SER A 74 -12.98 18.72 3.56
CA SER A 74 -14.11 19.63 3.36
C SER A 74 -15.19 19.08 2.43
N ILE A 75 -14.89 18.04 1.66
CA ILE A 75 -15.81 17.37 0.75
C ILE A 75 -16.70 16.42 1.56
N THR A 76 -17.99 16.73 1.72
CA THR A 76 -18.94 15.91 2.50
C THR A 76 -19.20 14.51 1.92
N SER A 77 -18.96 14.31 0.63
CA SER A 77 -19.13 13.00 -0.01
C SER A 77 -17.90 12.12 0.18
N GLN A 78 -18.00 11.10 1.04
CA GLN A 78 -16.94 10.11 1.23
C GLN A 78 -16.56 9.38 -0.07
N LYS A 79 -17.56 9.13 -0.93
CA LYS A 79 -17.32 8.50 -2.24
C LYS A 79 -16.40 9.37 -3.10
N LEU A 80 -16.63 10.69 -3.11
CA LEU A 80 -15.83 11.63 -3.88
C LEU A 80 -14.43 11.78 -3.28
N GLN A 81 -14.30 11.84 -1.95
CA GLN A 81 -13.00 11.84 -1.28
C GLN A 81 -12.15 10.63 -1.69
N ASN A 82 -12.73 9.42 -1.62
CA ASN A 82 -12.03 8.19 -1.99
C ASN A 82 -11.61 8.20 -3.47
N GLN A 83 -12.47 8.69 -4.37
CA GLN A 83 -12.14 8.80 -5.79
C GLN A 83 -10.97 9.77 -6.04
N ILE A 84 -10.95 10.92 -5.36
CA ILE A 84 -9.87 11.90 -5.47
C ILE A 84 -8.57 11.32 -4.91
N MET A 85 -8.63 10.68 -3.74
CA MET A 85 -7.48 10.03 -3.12
C MET A 85 -6.84 9.02 -4.10
N HIS A 86 -7.63 8.07 -4.60
CA HIS A 86 -7.14 7.07 -5.55
C HIS A 86 -6.60 7.69 -6.84
N HIS A 87 -7.25 8.74 -7.36
CA HIS A 87 -6.78 9.42 -8.57
C HIS A 87 -5.41 10.11 -8.36
N LEU A 88 -5.25 10.82 -7.24
CA LEU A 88 -4.01 11.53 -6.93
C LEU A 88 -2.87 10.55 -6.63
N GLN A 89 -3.14 9.50 -5.88
CA GLN A 89 -2.15 8.45 -5.61
C GLN A 89 -1.67 7.82 -6.91
N ARG A 90 -2.57 7.40 -7.81
CA ARG A 90 -2.17 6.86 -9.11
C ARG A 90 -1.28 7.82 -9.92
N LYS A 91 -1.65 9.10 -9.99
CA LYS A 91 -0.85 10.11 -10.72
C LYS A 91 0.54 10.37 -10.13
N LEU A 92 0.76 10.09 -8.85
CA LEU A 92 2.07 10.26 -8.22
C LEU A 92 3.04 9.12 -8.57
N PHE A 93 2.51 7.97 -9.01
CA PHE A 93 3.26 6.75 -9.28
C PHE A 93 3.14 6.23 -10.73
N GLU A 94 2.39 6.92 -11.60
CA GLU A 94 2.40 6.80 -13.08
C GLU A 94 3.58 7.59 -13.68
#